data_AF-A0A1W9ZC71-F1
#
_entry.id   AF-A0A1W9ZC71-F1
#
_cell.length_a   1.000
_cell.length_b   1.000
_cell.length_c   1.000
_cell.angle_alpha   90.00
_cell.angle_beta   90.00
_cell.angle_gamma   90.00
#
_symmetry.space_group_name_H-M   'P 1'
#
loop_
_entity.id
_entity.type
_entity.pdbx_description
1 polymer ?
#
loop_
_entity_poly.entity_id
_entity_poly.type
_entity_poly.pdbx_seq_one_letter_code
_entity_poly.pdbx_strand_id
1 'polypeptide(L)'
;MSQSTSPYHTGVFTELRRAVTNVAVPHNESPAVVQRRRIVVAITLVIGAAVLGYSMRRHPGESSWYWLTLALAGVWTAGALTSGPLHLGGICWRGRNQRPVITGTTVGLLVGGAFVAGGLIAREIPAVASLITRVLLYAHQGSYLLVVLITVINAVAEELFFRGALYTALGRNHPVLISTVLYTAATMASGNPMLGFAALILGTVCALERRASGGVLAPVLTHFVWGLIMVLVLPPMFGV
;
A
#
# COMPACT_ATOMS: atom_id res chain seq x y z
N MET A 1 -36.77 35.41 -12.08
CA MET A 1 -36.88 34.40 -11.00
C MET A 1 -35.48 34.00 -10.59
N SER A 2 -35.07 34.41 -9.38
CA SER A 2 -33.78 34.05 -8.78
C SER A 2 -33.81 32.57 -8.42
N GLN A 3 -32.95 31.75 -9.05
CA GLN A 3 -32.77 30.36 -8.60
C GLN A 3 -32.02 30.40 -7.26
N SER A 4 -32.75 30.09 -6.19
CA SER A 4 -32.17 29.83 -4.88
C SER A 4 -31.21 28.65 -4.99
N THR A 5 -29.91 28.92 -4.87
CA THR A 5 -28.88 27.90 -4.67
C THR A 5 -29.10 27.26 -3.29
N SER A 6 -29.90 26.19 -3.26
CA SER A 6 -30.10 25.39 -2.07
C SER A 6 -28.74 24.94 -1.53
N PRO A 7 -28.39 25.22 -0.26
CA PRO A 7 -27.11 24.82 0.30
C PRO A 7 -27.01 23.29 0.30
N TYR A 8 -25.91 22.78 -0.27
CA TYR A 8 -25.59 21.35 -0.35
C TYR A 8 -25.36 20.79 1.07
N HIS A 9 -26.44 20.42 1.75
CA HIS A 9 -26.40 19.75 3.06
C HIS A 9 -26.53 18.24 2.89
N THR A 10 -25.53 17.61 2.26
CA THR A 10 -25.33 16.17 2.47
C THR A 10 -24.68 15.96 3.83
N GLY A 11 -25.33 15.15 4.69
CA GLY A 11 -24.76 14.75 5.97
C GLY A 11 -23.38 14.09 5.80
N VAL A 12 -22.50 14.28 6.78
CA VAL A 12 -21.10 13.77 6.75
C VAL A 12 -21.05 12.27 6.45
N PHE A 13 -21.97 11.48 7.02
CA PHE A 13 -22.07 10.04 6.75
C PHE A 13 -22.40 9.72 5.29
N THR A 14 -23.25 10.52 4.64
CA THR A 14 -23.61 10.34 3.23
C THR A 14 -22.44 10.68 2.32
N GLU A 15 -21.67 11.74 2.64
CA GLU A 15 -20.44 12.07 1.90
C GLU A 15 -19.36 11.01 2.08
N LEU A 16 -19.17 10.51 3.30
CA LEU A 16 -18.19 9.48 3.62
C LEU A 16 -18.54 8.16 2.94
N ARG A 17 -19.83 7.76 2.97
CA ARG A 17 -20.33 6.61 2.20
C ARG A 17 -20.08 6.79 0.71
N ARG A 18 -20.41 7.97 0.15
CA ARG A 18 -20.21 8.27 -1.28
C ARG A 18 -18.73 8.22 -1.66
N ALA A 19 -17.84 8.74 -0.83
CA ALA A 19 -16.40 8.68 -1.06
C ALA A 19 -15.89 7.23 -1.08
N VAL A 20 -16.34 6.39 -0.14
CA VAL A 20 -15.94 4.97 -0.04
C VAL A 20 -16.51 4.10 -1.18
N THR A 21 -17.76 4.37 -1.59
CA THR A 21 -18.41 3.62 -2.68
C THR A 21 -18.07 4.16 -4.05
N ASN A 22 -17.34 5.27 -4.16
CA ASN A 22 -17.00 5.87 -5.44
C ASN A 22 -16.18 4.88 -6.30
N VAL A 23 -16.46 4.89 -7.59
CA VAL A 23 -15.68 4.15 -8.59
C VAL A 23 -15.19 5.16 -9.60
N ALA A 24 -13.93 5.54 -9.48
CA ALA A 24 -13.32 6.48 -10.40
C ALA A 24 -13.34 5.94 -11.84
N VAL A 25 -13.65 6.83 -12.79
CA VAL A 25 -13.74 6.48 -14.21
C VAL A 25 -12.37 6.00 -14.71
N PRO A 26 -12.29 4.78 -15.29
CA PRO A 26 -11.04 4.31 -15.90
C PRO A 26 -10.64 5.19 -17.09
N HIS A 27 -9.34 5.37 -17.28
CA HIS A 27 -8.82 6.04 -18.48
C HIS A 27 -8.89 5.05 -19.65
N ASN A 28 -9.45 5.50 -20.77
CA ASN A 28 -9.51 4.69 -21.99
C ASN A 28 -8.15 4.72 -22.67
N GLU A 29 -7.45 3.58 -22.64
CA GLU A 29 -6.18 3.38 -23.34
C GLU A 29 -6.38 2.40 -24.50
N SER A 30 -5.53 2.50 -25.54
CA SER A 30 -5.60 1.57 -26.67
C SER A 30 -5.19 0.15 -26.25
N PRO A 31 -5.70 -0.90 -26.93
CA PRO A 31 -5.37 -2.29 -26.58
C PRO A 31 -3.86 -2.58 -26.55
N ALA A 32 -3.09 -1.98 -27.48
CA ALA A 32 -1.64 -2.14 -27.53
C ALA A 32 -0.93 -1.57 -26.29
N VAL A 33 -1.39 -0.41 -25.78
CA VAL A 33 -0.85 0.18 -24.55
C VAL A 33 -1.16 -0.71 -23.36
N VAL A 34 -2.40 -1.21 -23.25
CA VAL A 34 -2.80 -2.13 -22.17
C VAL A 34 -1.97 -3.42 -22.19
N GLN A 35 -1.70 -3.98 -23.37
CA GLN A 35 -0.86 -5.18 -23.51
C GLN A 35 0.58 -4.91 -23.04
N ARG A 36 1.20 -3.80 -23.49
CA ARG A 36 2.53 -3.38 -23.03
C ARG A 36 2.58 -3.24 -21.51
N ARG A 37 1.56 -2.61 -20.91
CA ARG A 37 1.46 -2.45 -19.45
C ARG A 37 1.43 -3.79 -18.72
N ARG A 38 0.63 -4.74 -19.21
CA ARG A 38 0.54 -6.08 -18.62
C ARG A 38 1.87 -6.83 -18.67
N ILE A 39 2.59 -6.75 -19.78
CA ILE A 39 3.91 -7.38 -19.93
C ILE A 39 4.90 -6.78 -18.93
N VAL A 40 5.02 -5.45 -18.90
CA VAL A 40 5.94 -4.74 -17.97
C VAL A 40 5.60 -5.09 -16.53
N VAL A 41 4.33 -5.00 -16.14
CA VAL A 41 3.88 -5.31 -14.78
C VAL A 41 4.14 -6.77 -14.42
N ALA A 42 3.89 -7.73 -15.32
CA ALA A 42 4.14 -9.14 -15.05
C ALA A 42 5.64 -9.41 -14.81
N ILE A 43 6.52 -8.83 -15.65
CA ILE A 43 7.97 -8.96 -15.50
C ILE A 43 8.43 -8.33 -14.18
N THR A 44 8.00 -7.10 -13.90
CA THR A 44 8.36 -6.41 -12.64
C THR A 44 7.86 -7.18 -11.43
N LEU A 45 6.65 -7.75 -11.46
CA LEU A 45 6.09 -8.53 -10.36
C LEU A 45 6.98 -9.74 -10.02
N VAL A 46 7.41 -10.48 -11.03
CA VAL A 46 8.28 -11.65 -10.84
C VAL A 46 9.64 -11.23 -10.29
N ILE A 47 10.27 -10.20 -10.87
CA ILE A 47 11.57 -9.69 -10.40
C ILE A 47 11.46 -9.18 -8.96
N GLY A 48 10.45 -8.36 -8.66
CA GLY A 48 10.25 -7.79 -7.33
C GLY A 48 9.96 -8.86 -6.28
N ALA A 49 9.13 -9.86 -6.58
CA ALA A 49 8.89 -10.98 -5.67
C ALA A 49 10.17 -11.80 -5.40
N ALA A 50 11.00 -12.03 -6.43
CA ALA A 50 12.28 -12.72 -6.27
C ALA A 50 13.26 -11.91 -5.42
N VAL A 51 13.38 -10.59 -5.66
CA VAL A 51 14.24 -9.70 -4.87
C VAL A 51 13.75 -9.63 -3.42
N LEU A 52 12.44 -9.51 -3.19
CA LEU A 52 11.87 -9.51 -1.84
C LEU A 52 12.18 -10.83 -1.11
N GLY A 53 11.89 -11.97 -1.73
CA GLY A 53 12.16 -13.27 -1.13
C GLY A 53 13.65 -13.53 -0.88
N TYR A 54 14.54 -12.97 -1.70
CA TYR A 54 15.97 -13.02 -1.47
C TYR A 54 16.42 -12.09 -0.33
N SER A 55 15.88 -10.87 -0.26
CA SER A 55 16.21 -9.89 0.78
C SER A 55 15.86 -10.41 2.18
N MET A 56 14.72 -11.09 2.32
CA MET A 56 14.25 -11.63 3.61
C MET A 56 14.96 -12.92 4.04
N ARG A 57 15.87 -13.46 3.23
CA ARG A 57 16.78 -14.54 3.62
C ARG A 57 18.12 -14.01 4.17
N ARG A 58 18.35 -12.70 4.11
CA ARG A 58 19.55 -12.07 4.70
C ARG A 58 19.39 -11.91 6.19
N HIS A 59 20.50 -11.98 6.94
CA HIS A 59 20.43 -11.79 8.38
C HIS A 59 20.08 -10.32 8.67
N PRO A 60 19.22 -10.06 9.67
CA PRO A 60 18.97 -8.71 10.17
C PRO A 60 20.28 -7.98 10.48
N GLY A 61 20.43 -6.74 9.99
CA GLY A 61 21.62 -5.90 10.21
C GLY A 61 22.75 -6.04 9.20
N GLU A 62 22.69 -7.00 8.28
CA GLU A 62 23.64 -7.02 7.16
C GLU A 62 23.44 -5.81 6.22
N SER A 63 24.54 -5.19 5.78
CA SER A 63 24.51 -4.10 4.79
C SER A 63 23.82 -4.51 3.48
N SER A 64 23.93 -5.80 3.12
CA SER A 64 23.29 -6.39 1.93
C SER A 64 21.76 -6.23 1.95
N TRP A 65 21.13 -6.30 3.12
CA TRP A 65 19.68 -6.16 3.27
C TRP A 65 19.20 -4.75 2.91
N TYR A 66 19.91 -3.71 3.36
CA TYR A 66 19.58 -2.32 3.06
C TYR A 66 19.62 -2.05 1.55
N TRP A 67 20.66 -2.53 0.87
CA TRP A 67 20.78 -2.37 -0.58
C TRP A 67 19.73 -3.18 -1.35
N LEU A 68 19.42 -4.39 -0.92
CA LEU A 68 18.40 -5.22 -1.57
C LEU A 68 16.99 -4.65 -1.41
N THR A 69 16.66 -4.08 -0.25
CA THR A 69 15.35 -3.44 -0.01
C THR A 69 15.21 -2.09 -0.72
N LEU A 70 16.31 -1.34 -0.87
CA LEU A 70 16.34 -0.16 -1.75
C LEU A 70 16.24 -0.55 -3.24
N ALA A 71 16.92 -1.62 -3.66
CA ALA A 71 16.81 -2.15 -5.00
C ALA A 71 15.38 -2.63 -5.30
N LEU A 72 14.72 -3.26 -4.33
CA LEU A 72 13.31 -3.65 -4.43
C LEU A 72 12.40 -2.43 -4.68
N ALA A 73 12.56 -1.36 -3.88
CA ALA A 73 11.85 -0.10 -4.11
C ALA A 73 12.14 0.48 -5.52
N GLY A 74 13.38 0.37 -5.97
CA GLY A 74 13.80 0.75 -7.32
C GLY A 74 13.08 -0.07 -8.40
N VAL A 75 12.99 -1.39 -8.25
CA VAL A 75 12.27 -2.30 -9.17
C VAL A 75 10.80 -1.91 -9.27
N TRP A 76 10.12 -1.70 -8.14
CA TRP A 76 8.71 -1.29 -8.13
C TRP A 76 8.50 0.06 -8.78
N THR A 77 9.32 1.05 -8.44
CA THR A 77 9.23 2.40 -8.99
C THR A 77 9.51 2.41 -10.49
N ALA A 78 10.57 1.75 -10.94
CA ALA A 78 10.93 1.66 -12.36
C ALA A 78 9.85 0.92 -13.16
N GLY A 79 9.32 -0.20 -12.66
CA GLY A 79 8.21 -0.90 -13.31
C GLY A 79 6.94 -0.06 -13.37
N ALA A 80 6.69 0.76 -12.34
CA ALA A 80 5.55 1.66 -12.33
C ALA A 80 5.67 2.76 -13.40
N LEU A 81 6.84 3.41 -13.47
CA LEU A 81 7.10 4.50 -14.42
C LEU A 81 7.20 4.02 -15.87
N THR A 82 7.80 2.85 -16.11
CA THR A 82 7.92 2.29 -17.46
C THR A 82 6.60 1.77 -18.02
N SER A 83 5.68 1.34 -17.14
CA SER A 83 4.33 0.90 -17.50
C SER A 83 3.52 2.04 -18.13
N GLY A 84 3.49 3.22 -17.52
CA GLY A 84 2.76 4.38 -18.04
C GLY A 84 2.48 5.44 -16.99
N PRO A 85 1.70 6.49 -17.33
CA PRO A 85 1.43 7.59 -16.42
C PRO A 85 0.68 7.14 -15.16
N LEU A 86 1.14 7.66 -14.01
CA LEU A 86 0.51 7.45 -12.71
C LEU A 86 -0.33 8.67 -12.35
N HIS A 87 -1.54 8.42 -11.88
CA HIS A 87 -2.49 9.47 -11.52
C HIS A 87 -2.55 9.58 -10.00
N LEU A 88 -2.49 10.81 -9.48
CA LEU A 88 -2.56 11.04 -8.03
C LEU A 88 -3.98 10.88 -7.48
N GLY A 89 -5.00 11.07 -8.32
CA GLY A 89 -6.41 10.93 -7.93
C GLY A 89 -6.97 12.16 -7.22
N GLY A 90 -8.28 12.12 -6.98
CA GLY A 90 -9.03 13.16 -6.29
C GLY A 90 -10.31 12.58 -5.67
N ILE A 91 -10.73 13.14 -4.55
CA ILE A 91 -12.00 12.80 -3.90
C ILE A 91 -12.89 14.05 -3.92
N CYS A 92 -14.14 13.87 -4.30
CA CYS A 92 -15.14 14.92 -4.21
C CYS A 92 -15.63 15.01 -2.76
N TRP A 93 -15.23 16.07 -2.06
CA TRP A 93 -15.62 16.36 -0.68
C TRP A 93 -16.33 17.72 -0.64
N ARG A 94 -17.55 17.78 -0.09
CA ARG A 94 -18.38 19.00 -0.08
C ARG A 94 -18.52 19.69 -1.46
N GLY A 95 -18.67 18.89 -2.52
CA GLY A 95 -18.81 19.40 -3.89
C GLY A 95 -17.53 19.95 -4.54
N ARG A 96 -16.36 19.84 -3.88
CA ARG A 96 -15.07 20.23 -4.45
C ARG A 96 -14.17 18.99 -4.62
N ASN A 97 -13.50 18.89 -5.76
CA ASN A 97 -12.51 17.85 -5.98
C ASN A 97 -11.21 18.24 -5.26
N GLN A 98 -10.84 17.49 -4.22
CA GLN A 98 -9.64 17.75 -3.42
C GLN A 98 -8.69 16.56 -3.49
N ARG A 99 -7.39 16.83 -3.30
CA ARG A 99 -6.41 15.77 -3.15
C ARG A 99 -6.70 14.99 -1.86
N PRO A 100 -6.67 13.65 -1.89
CA PRO A 100 -7.13 12.83 -0.78
C PRO A 100 -6.08 12.69 0.33
N VAL A 101 -5.46 13.81 0.74
CA VAL A 101 -4.39 13.82 1.74
C VAL A 101 -4.94 13.45 3.10
N ILE A 102 -5.97 14.16 3.56
CA ILE A 102 -6.60 13.92 4.86
C ILE A 102 -7.19 12.50 4.91
N THR A 103 -7.85 12.05 3.84
CA THR A 103 -8.42 10.71 3.77
C THR A 103 -7.36 9.63 3.92
N GLY A 104 -6.31 9.64 3.09
CA GLY A 104 -5.25 8.63 3.16
C GLY A 104 -4.52 8.63 4.50
N THR A 105 -4.16 9.81 5.02
CA THR A 105 -3.52 9.89 6.35
C THR A 105 -4.44 9.37 7.46
N THR A 106 -5.72 9.72 7.45
CA THR A 106 -6.69 9.25 8.46
C THR A 106 -6.89 7.75 8.39
N VAL A 107 -7.04 7.19 7.18
CA VAL A 107 -7.16 5.74 6.98
C VAL A 107 -5.90 5.02 7.43
N GLY A 108 -4.71 5.55 7.11
CA GLY A 108 -3.43 5.03 7.60
C GLY A 108 -3.36 4.98 9.13
N LEU A 109 -3.78 6.05 9.82
CA LEU A 109 -3.86 6.08 11.29
C LEU A 109 -4.84 5.03 11.83
N LEU A 110 -6.03 4.90 11.23
CA LEU A 110 -7.05 3.94 11.68
C LEU A 110 -6.60 2.49 11.49
N VAL A 111 -6.05 2.17 10.31
CA VAL A 111 -5.52 0.82 10.02
C VAL A 111 -4.32 0.53 10.91
N GLY A 112 -3.40 1.49 11.07
CA GLY A 112 -2.25 1.35 11.97
C GLY A 112 -2.68 1.11 13.42
N GLY A 113 -3.66 1.87 13.92
CA GLY A 113 -4.24 1.67 15.24
C GLY A 113 -4.90 0.30 15.41
N ALA A 114 -5.62 -0.18 14.39
CA ALA A 114 -6.20 -1.53 14.40
C ALA A 114 -5.11 -2.62 14.45
N PHE A 115 -3.99 -2.44 13.74
CA PHE A 115 -2.86 -3.36 13.81
C PHE A 115 -2.13 -3.32 15.16
N VAL A 116 -2.02 -2.14 15.79
CA VAL A 116 -1.49 -2.02 17.16
C VAL A 116 -2.39 -2.77 18.15
N ALA A 117 -3.71 -2.55 18.09
CA ALA A 117 -4.65 -3.29 18.92
C ALA A 117 -4.61 -4.80 18.66
N GLY A 118 -4.53 -5.22 17.39
CA GLY A 118 -4.34 -6.62 17.01
C GLY A 118 -3.01 -7.19 17.49
N GLY A 119 -1.95 -6.40 17.50
CA GLY A 119 -0.62 -6.74 18.02
C GLY A 119 -0.65 -7.05 19.52
N LEU A 120 -1.43 -6.30 20.30
CA LEU A 120 -1.64 -6.58 21.73
C LEU A 120 -2.34 -7.91 22.00
N ILE A 121 -3.14 -8.40 21.06
CA ILE A 121 -3.76 -9.73 21.15
C ILE A 121 -2.77 -10.78 20.64
N ALA A 122 -2.12 -10.51 19.51
CA ALA A 122 -1.19 -11.43 18.85
C ALA A 122 0.03 -11.77 19.70
N ARG A 123 0.51 -10.85 20.55
CA ARG A 123 1.61 -11.10 21.48
C ARG A 123 1.30 -12.20 22.51
N GLU A 124 0.02 -12.42 22.82
CA GLU A 124 -0.42 -13.46 23.78
C GLU A 124 -0.46 -14.85 23.13
N ILE A 125 -0.26 -14.94 21.81
CA ILE A 125 -0.27 -16.20 21.04
C ILE A 125 1.17 -16.52 20.61
N PRO A 126 1.90 -17.43 21.28
CA PRO A 126 3.34 -17.61 21.07
C PRO A 126 3.74 -17.89 19.61
N ALA A 127 2.96 -18.70 18.90
CA ALA A 127 3.22 -19.01 17.50
C ALA A 127 3.15 -17.76 16.61
N VAL A 128 2.17 -16.88 16.84
CA VAL A 128 1.98 -15.64 16.08
C VAL A 128 3.03 -14.60 16.48
N ALA A 129 3.27 -14.44 17.78
CA ALA A 129 4.29 -13.54 18.30
C ALA A 129 5.67 -13.85 17.70
N SER A 130 6.04 -15.14 17.62
CA SER A 130 7.32 -15.55 17.01
C SER A 130 7.46 -15.13 15.53
N LEU A 131 6.36 -15.09 14.78
CA LEU A 131 6.35 -14.69 13.38
C LEU A 131 6.48 -13.17 13.24
N ILE A 132 5.80 -12.42 14.12
CA ILE A 132 5.88 -10.96 14.15
C ILE A 132 7.28 -10.51 14.56
N THR A 133 7.80 -11.03 15.68
CA THR A 133 9.13 -10.68 16.20
C THR A 133 10.23 -10.94 15.18
N ARG A 134 10.15 -12.02 14.40
CA ARG A 134 11.10 -12.31 13.30
C ARG A 134 11.22 -11.19 12.28
N VAL A 135 10.13 -10.47 12.00
CA VAL A 135 10.16 -9.29 11.12
C VAL A 135 10.69 -8.08 11.87
N LEU A 136 10.21 -7.85 13.09
CA LEU A 136 10.56 -6.66 13.87
C LEU A 136 12.05 -6.61 14.22
N LEU A 137 12.75 -7.75 14.29
CA LEU A 137 14.20 -7.80 14.47
C LEU A 137 14.97 -7.05 13.37
N TYR A 138 14.45 -6.94 12.15
CA TYR A 138 15.07 -6.13 11.10
C TYR A 138 15.06 -4.64 11.42
N ALA A 139 14.14 -4.16 12.26
CA ALA A 139 14.07 -2.75 12.64
C ALA A 139 15.17 -2.35 13.62
N HIS A 140 15.62 -3.27 14.48
CA HIS A 140 16.58 -2.96 15.55
C HIS A 140 18.02 -3.37 15.23
N GLN A 141 18.21 -4.35 14.35
CA GLN A 141 19.53 -4.82 13.95
C GLN A 141 20.12 -3.84 12.92
N GLY A 142 20.84 -2.83 13.39
CA GLY A 142 21.58 -1.85 12.59
C GLY A 142 21.07 -0.41 12.74
N SER A 143 21.02 0.37 11.65
CA SER A 143 20.64 1.79 11.75
C SER A 143 19.13 1.95 11.72
N TYR A 144 18.54 2.25 12.88
CA TYR A 144 17.10 2.49 13.03
C TYR A 144 16.56 3.53 12.04
N LEU A 145 17.28 4.65 11.87
CA LEU A 145 16.91 5.70 10.92
C LEU A 145 16.87 5.17 9.47
N LEU A 146 17.83 4.35 9.06
CA LEU A 146 17.84 3.76 7.72
C LEU A 146 16.64 2.81 7.53
N VAL A 147 16.30 2.00 8.52
CA VAL A 147 15.13 1.10 8.45
C VAL A 147 13.85 1.90 8.31
N VAL A 148 13.68 2.97 9.09
CA VAL A 148 12.53 3.88 8.97
C VAL A 148 12.44 4.49 7.57
N LEU A 149 13.56 5.01 7.04
CA LEU A 149 13.61 5.60 5.69
C LEU A 149 13.30 4.56 4.60
N ILE A 150 13.88 3.37 4.69
CA ILE A 150 13.62 2.27 3.74
C ILE A 150 12.16 1.84 3.79
N THR A 151 11.56 1.79 4.98
CA THR A 151 10.15 1.44 5.18
C THR A 151 9.25 2.42 4.44
N VAL A 152 9.46 3.73 4.62
CA VAL A 152 8.62 4.73 3.94
C VAL A 152 8.88 4.79 2.44
N ILE A 153 10.13 4.60 2.00
CA ILE A 153 10.46 4.53 0.57
C ILE A 153 9.77 3.33 -0.08
N ASN A 154 9.80 2.16 0.56
CA ASN A 154 9.12 0.97 0.05
C ASN A 154 7.60 1.14 0.06
N ALA A 155 7.02 1.74 1.10
CA ALA A 155 5.59 2.03 1.16
C ALA A 155 5.14 2.87 -0.05
N VAL A 156 5.91 3.90 -0.42
CA VAL A 156 5.63 4.69 -1.63
C VAL A 156 5.78 3.82 -2.88
N ALA A 157 6.93 3.15 -3.04
CA ALA A 157 7.24 2.37 -4.25
C ALA A 157 6.23 1.24 -4.52
N GLU A 158 5.83 0.52 -3.48
CA GLU A 158 4.82 -0.54 -3.57
C GLU A 158 3.47 0.03 -4.06
N GLU A 159 3.01 1.15 -3.53
CA GLU A 159 1.73 1.73 -3.96
C GLU A 159 1.78 2.31 -5.38
N LEU A 160 2.93 2.87 -5.81
CA LEU A 160 3.15 3.25 -7.20
C LEU A 160 3.01 2.05 -8.15
N PHE A 161 3.52 0.89 -7.75
CA PHE A 161 3.45 -0.32 -8.55
C PHE A 161 2.07 -1.02 -8.46
N PHE A 162 1.66 -1.44 -7.27
CA PHE A 162 0.48 -2.27 -7.07
C PHE A 162 -0.83 -1.51 -7.30
N ARG A 163 -0.96 -0.28 -6.78
CA ARG A 163 -2.18 0.57 -6.93
C ARG A 163 -2.08 1.53 -8.11
N GLY A 164 -0.87 1.79 -8.60
CA GLY A 164 -0.65 2.54 -9.83
C GLY A 164 -0.64 1.65 -11.06
N ALA A 165 0.51 1.09 -11.39
CA ALA A 165 0.73 0.39 -12.65
C ALA A 165 -0.07 -0.91 -12.80
N LEU A 166 -0.01 -1.81 -11.82
CA LEU A 166 -0.73 -3.08 -11.85
C LEU A 166 -2.24 -2.87 -11.86
N TYR A 167 -2.76 -2.09 -10.92
CA TYR A 167 -4.20 -1.79 -10.85
C TYR A 167 -4.73 -1.23 -12.17
N THR A 168 -3.97 -0.34 -12.82
CA THR A 168 -4.39 0.25 -14.09
C THR A 168 -4.29 -0.75 -15.25
N ALA A 169 -3.28 -1.63 -15.27
CA ALA A 169 -3.14 -2.68 -16.28
C ALA A 169 -4.28 -3.74 -16.27
N LEU A 170 -4.94 -3.89 -15.11
CA LEU A 170 -6.09 -4.77 -14.93
C LEU A 170 -7.38 -4.19 -15.52
N GLY A 171 -7.46 -2.86 -15.68
CA GLY A 171 -8.63 -2.18 -16.23
C GLY A 171 -9.91 -2.54 -15.47
N ARG A 172 -10.90 -3.11 -16.19
CA ARG A 172 -12.19 -3.52 -15.61
C ARG A 172 -12.20 -4.94 -15.01
N ASN A 173 -11.12 -5.70 -15.16
CA ASN A 173 -11.09 -7.10 -14.75
C ASN A 173 -10.78 -7.24 -13.24
N HIS A 174 -11.79 -7.01 -12.39
CA HIS A 174 -11.71 -7.14 -10.93
C HIS A 174 -10.43 -6.55 -10.29
N PRO A 175 -10.08 -5.28 -10.57
CA PRO A 175 -8.76 -4.74 -10.23
C PRO A 175 -8.47 -4.76 -8.72
N VAL A 176 -9.49 -4.53 -7.87
CA VAL A 176 -9.35 -4.59 -6.41
C VAL A 176 -8.93 -5.98 -5.94
N LEU A 177 -9.60 -7.02 -6.43
CA LEU A 177 -9.32 -8.40 -6.02
C LEU A 177 -7.95 -8.83 -6.52
N ILE A 178 -7.69 -8.67 -7.83
CA ILE A 178 -6.46 -9.18 -8.44
C ILE A 178 -5.24 -8.41 -7.92
N SER A 179 -5.30 -7.08 -7.77
CA SER A 179 -4.17 -6.33 -7.20
C SER A 179 -3.87 -6.75 -5.76
N THR A 180 -4.90 -7.03 -4.97
CA THR A 180 -4.76 -7.46 -3.57
C THR A 180 -4.15 -8.86 -3.51
N VAL A 181 -4.67 -9.80 -4.29
CA VAL A 181 -4.14 -11.18 -4.32
C VAL A 181 -2.68 -11.20 -4.78
N LEU A 182 -2.34 -10.46 -5.84
CA LEU A 182 -0.96 -10.39 -6.33
C LEU A 182 -0.03 -9.67 -5.35
N TYR A 183 -0.52 -8.64 -4.66
CA TYR A 183 0.23 -7.99 -3.58
C TYR A 183 0.52 -8.96 -2.44
N THR A 184 -0.50 -9.61 -1.90
CA THR A 184 -0.35 -10.62 -0.84
C THR A 184 0.57 -11.76 -1.29
N ALA A 185 0.42 -12.27 -2.51
CA ALA A 185 1.26 -13.35 -3.04
C ALA A 185 2.72 -12.92 -3.18
N ALA A 186 2.99 -11.71 -3.69
CA ALA A 186 4.33 -11.15 -3.75
C ALA A 186 4.93 -10.98 -2.36
N THR A 187 4.17 -10.43 -1.40
CA THR A 187 4.63 -10.27 -0.01
C THR A 187 4.91 -11.62 0.66
N MET A 188 4.12 -12.66 0.37
CA MET A 188 4.35 -14.02 0.86
C MET A 188 5.69 -14.61 0.41
N ALA A 189 6.30 -14.10 -0.66
CA ALA A 189 7.65 -14.49 -1.07
C ALA A 189 8.71 -14.19 0.03
N SER A 190 8.42 -13.27 0.97
CA SER A 190 9.23 -13.04 2.17
C SER A 190 9.40 -14.27 3.07
N GLY A 191 8.53 -15.29 2.93
CA GLY A 191 8.52 -16.47 3.79
C GLY A 191 7.85 -16.24 5.14
N ASN A 192 7.23 -15.09 5.37
CA ASN A 192 6.52 -14.80 6.62
C ASN A 192 5.00 -14.70 6.41
N PRO A 193 4.20 -15.66 6.91
CA PRO A 193 2.74 -15.63 6.76
C PRO A 193 2.07 -14.43 7.44
N MET A 194 2.66 -13.84 8.48
CA MET A 194 2.11 -12.63 9.10
C MET A 194 2.28 -11.39 8.22
N LEU A 195 3.33 -11.33 7.39
CA LEU A 195 3.45 -10.29 6.38
C LEU A 195 2.40 -10.46 5.28
N GLY A 196 2.08 -11.70 4.89
CA GLY A 196 0.97 -11.97 3.97
C GLY A 196 -0.38 -11.56 4.53
N PHE A 197 -0.65 -11.88 5.80
CA PHE A 197 -1.86 -11.45 6.51
C PHE A 197 -1.97 -9.92 6.55
N ALA A 198 -0.89 -9.23 6.92
CA ALA A 198 -0.82 -7.78 6.92
C ALA A 198 -1.08 -7.20 5.51
N ALA A 199 -0.42 -7.78 4.50
CA ALA A 199 -0.55 -7.40 3.11
C ALA A 199 -1.95 -7.64 2.56
N LEU A 200 -2.71 -8.63 3.05
CA LEU A 200 -4.10 -8.83 2.64
C LEU A 200 -5.01 -7.68 3.11
N ILE A 201 -4.86 -7.26 4.37
CA ILE A 201 -5.69 -6.20 4.95
C ILE A 201 -5.31 -4.84 4.33
N LEU A 202 -4.04 -4.46 4.41
CA LEU A 202 -3.54 -3.21 3.83
C LEU A 202 -3.75 -3.20 2.30
N GLY A 203 -3.45 -4.36 1.68
CA GLY A 203 -3.92 -4.85 0.38
C GLY A 203 -5.25 -4.26 -0.07
N THR A 204 -6.26 -4.76 0.62
CA THR A 204 -7.66 -4.46 0.39
C THR A 204 -7.94 -2.98 0.60
N VAL A 205 -7.50 -2.39 1.72
CA VAL A 205 -7.77 -0.98 2.03
C VAL A 205 -7.22 -0.06 0.94
N CYS A 206 -5.94 -0.16 0.62
CA CYS A 206 -5.30 0.65 -0.43
C CYS A 206 -5.94 0.42 -1.80
N ALA A 207 -6.38 -0.80 -2.12
CA ALA A 207 -7.09 -1.08 -3.37
C ALA A 207 -8.48 -0.40 -3.43
N LEU A 208 -9.20 -0.38 -2.31
CA LEU A 208 -10.47 0.35 -2.19
C LEU A 208 -10.26 1.86 -2.29
N GLU A 209 -9.23 2.40 -1.64
CA GLU A 209 -8.88 3.83 -1.74
C GLU A 209 -8.49 4.22 -3.17
N ARG A 210 -7.73 3.36 -3.87
CA ARG A 210 -7.40 3.57 -5.28
C ARG A 210 -8.66 3.59 -6.17
N ARG A 211 -9.64 2.73 -5.89
CA ARG A 211 -10.93 2.72 -6.59
C ARG A 211 -11.73 4.01 -6.33
N ALA A 212 -11.77 4.43 -5.07
CA ALA A 212 -12.51 5.60 -4.60
C ALA A 212 -11.92 6.92 -5.12
N SER A 213 -10.59 7.07 -5.06
CA SER A 213 -9.88 8.31 -5.40
C SER A 213 -9.46 8.40 -6.87
N GLY A 214 -9.40 7.28 -7.58
CA GLY A 214 -8.90 7.27 -8.96
C GLY A 214 -7.38 7.42 -9.09
N GLY A 215 -6.62 7.40 -8.00
CA GLY A 215 -5.17 7.51 -8.05
C GLY A 215 -4.43 6.96 -6.84
N VAL A 216 -3.11 7.12 -6.84
CA VAL A 216 -2.19 6.49 -5.88
C VAL A 216 -1.96 7.30 -4.61
N LEU A 217 -2.36 8.58 -4.56
CA LEU A 217 -1.97 9.44 -3.43
C LEU A 217 -2.56 8.98 -2.09
N ALA A 218 -3.85 8.62 -2.06
CA ALA A 218 -4.47 8.10 -0.84
C ALA A 218 -3.81 6.79 -0.38
N PRO A 219 -3.70 5.75 -1.23
CA PRO A 219 -2.98 4.52 -0.89
C PRO A 219 -1.54 4.76 -0.39
N VAL A 220 -0.78 5.63 -1.06
CA VAL A 220 0.60 5.98 -0.68
C VAL A 220 0.62 6.55 0.74
N LEU A 221 -0.27 7.49 1.07
CA LEU A 221 -0.32 8.10 2.39
C LEU A 221 -0.78 7.11 3.47
N THR A 222 -1.76 6.27 3.15
CA THR A 222 -2.22 5.19 4.04
C THR A 222 -1.08 4.25 4.38
N HIS A 223 -0.38 3.74 3.36
CA HIS A 223 0.74 2.82 3.53
C HIS A 223 1.91 3.51 4.25
N PHE A 224 2.25 4.74 3.88
CA PHE A 224 3.31 5.51 4.53
C PHE A 224 3.07 5.66 6.04
N VAL A 225 1.87 6.11 6.43
CA VAL A 225 1.52 6.31 7.84
C VAL A 225 1.44 4.98 8.57
N TRP A 226 0.80 3.97 7.98
CA TRP A 226 0.74 2.63 8.55
C TRP A 226 2.14 2.06 8.77
N GLY A 227 3.03 2.16 7.78
CA GLY A 227 4.41 1.67 7.83
C GLY A 227 5.23 2.35 8.92
N LEU A 228 5.06 3.66 9.10
CA LEU A 228 5.64 4.39 10.23
C LEU A 228 5.15 3.84 11.57
N ILE A 229 3.84 3.61 11.74
CA ILE A 229 3.31 3.02 12.97
C ILE A 229 3.89 1.63 13.20
N MET A 230 3.98 0.79 12.16
CA MET A 230 4.53 -0.56 12.28
C MET A 230 5.99 -0.55 12.71
N VAL A 231 6.84 0.31 12.13
CA VAL A 231 8.28 0.34 12.47
C VAL A 231 8.58 1.09 13.77
N LEU A 232 7.76 2.07 14.16
CA LEU A 232 7.99 2.88 15.36
C LEU A 232 7.32 2.31 16.62
N VAL A 233 6.17 1.66 16.48
CA VAL A 233 5.31 1.26 17.62
C VAL A 233 5.38 -0.23 17.92
N LEU A 234 5.40 -1.11 16.89
CA LEU A 234 5.37 -2.55 17.16
C LEU A 234 6.65 -3.10 17.81
N PRO A 235 7.90 -2.74 17.42
CA PRO A 235 9.09 -3.28 18.07
C PRO A 235 9.08 -3.16 19.60
N PRO A 236 8.89 -1.96 20.20
CA PRO A 236 8.87 -1.84 21.66
C PRO A 236 7.70 -2.58 22.32
N MET A 237 6.56 -2.74 21.63
CA MET A 237 5.43 -3.53 22.16
C MET A 237 5.75 -5.03 22.26
N PHE A 238 6.61 -5.54 21.38
CA PHE A 238 7.04 -6.94 21.34
C PHE A 238 8.39 -7.15 22.05
N GLY A 239 8.93 -6.11 22.69
CA GLY A 239 10.16 -6.18 23.47
C GLY A 239 11.43 -6.33 22.62
N VAL A 240 11.41 -5.81 21.38
CA VAL A 240 12.55 -5.85 20.43
C VAL A 240 12.89 -4.50 19.84
#